data_AF-A0A554R8P8-F1
#
_entry.id   AF-A0A554R8P8-F1
#
_cell.length_a   1.000
_cell.length_b   1.000
_cell.length_c   1.000
_cell.angle_alpha   90.00
_cell.angle_beta   90.00
_cell.angle_gamma   90.00
#
_symmetry.space_group_name_H-M   'P 1'
#
loop_
_entity.id
_entity.type
_entity.pdbx_description
1 polymer ?
#
loop_
_entity_poly.entity_id
_entity_poly.type
_entity_poly.pdbx_seq_one_letter_code
_entity_poly.pdbx_strand_id
1 'polypeptide(L)'
;MTVTAEHLRALLRSSPHAELVAVDGGITVFEPHEEGFQSDGISVVTREQLSERLPSGGKSPVEGELTLAAASLSQMIAELGG
;
A
#
# COMPACT_ATOMS: atom_id res chain seq x y z
N MET A 1 3.20 -12.39 4.76
CA MET A 1 3.62 -11.15 4.05
C MET A 1 3.36 -9.95 4.95
N THR A 2 4.22 -8.93 4.92
CA THR A 2 4.17 -7.82 5.88
C THR A 2 4.32 -6.49 5.17
N VAL A 3 3.36 -5.60 5.38
CA VAL A 3 3.43 -4.20 4.95
C VAL A 3 4.24 -3.42 5.98
N THR A 4 5.07 -2.51 5.51
CA THR A 4 5.93 -1.67 6.37
C THR A 4 5.62 -0.20 6.12
N ALA A 5 6.05 0.65 7.06
CA ALA A 5 5.94 2.10 6.89
C ALA A 5 6.67 2.60 5.63
N GLU A 6 7.78 1.96 5.24
CA GLU A 6 8.51 2.28 4.00
C GLU A 6 7.68 1.99 2.75
N HIS A 7 6.97 0.86 2.69
CA HIS A 7 6.08 0.55 1.57
C HIS A 7 4.98 1.61 1.40
N LEU A 8 4.38 2.04 2.51
CA LEU A 8 3.35 3.09 2.50
C LEU A 8 3.94 4.45 2.12
N ARG A 9 5.15 4.76 2.58
CA ARG A 9 5.85 5.99 2.23
C ARG A 9 6.23 6.02 0.75
N ALA A 10 6.62 4.88 0.18
CA ALA A 10 6.86 4.73 -1.25
C ALA A 10 5.57 4.98 -2.03
N LEU A 11 4.47 4.31 -1.64
CA LEU A 11 3.16 4.49 -2.27
C LEU A 11 2.70 5.96 -2.29
N LEU A 12 2.87 6.68 -1.18
CA LEU A 12 2.49 8.10 -1.10
C LEU A 12 3.36 9.04 -1.95
N ARG A 13 4.61 8.63 -2.24
CA ARG A 13 5.53 9.35 -3.14
C ARG A 13 5.30 9.02 -4.61
N SER A 14 4.62 7.92 -4.89
CA SER A 14 4.24 7.50 -6.24
C SER A 14 3.05 8.30 -6.78
N SER A 15 2.65 7.98 -8.00
CA SER A 15 1.57 8.63 -8.71
C SER A 15 0.22 8.50 -7.98
N PRO A 16 -0.74 9.41 -8.22
CA PRO A 16 -2.06 9.37 -7.58
C PRO A 16 -2.80 8.04 -7.77
N HIS A 17 -2.58 7.37 -8.91
CA HIS A 17 -3.20 6.09 -9.26
C HIS A 17 -2.38 4.87 -8.83
N ALA A 18 -1.26 5.07 -8.14
CA ALA A 18 -0.45 3.96 -7.64
C ALA A 18 -1.21 3.15 -6.59
N GLU A 19 -0.89 1.87 -6.50
CA GLU A 19 -1.44 0.94 -5.53
C GLU A 19 -0.36 0.05 -4.91
N LEU A 20 -0.59 -0.39 -3.69
CA LEU A 20 0.22 -1.37 -3.02
C LEU A 20 -0.30 -2.75 -3.39
N VAL A 21 0.57 -3.61 -3.90
CA VAL A 21 0.20 -4.96 -4.36
C VAL A 21 1.05 -6.01 -3.66
N ALA A 22 0.41 -7.09 -3.24
CA ALA A 22 1.08 -8.26 -2.73
C ALA A 22 1.36 -9.25 -3.89
N VAL A 23 2.63 -9.50 -4.20
CA VAL A 23 3.10 -10.41 -5.28
C VAL A 23 4.15 -11.37 -4.74
N ASP A 24 4.01 -12.67 -5.02
CA ASP A 24 5.00 -13.72 -4.70
C ASP A 24 5.57 -13.66 -3.26
N GLY A 25 4.70 -13.38 -2.27
CA GLY A 25 5.08 -13.25 -0.86
C GLY A 25 5.73 -11.92 -0.45
N GLY A 26 5.95 -11.02 -1.40
CA GLY A 26 6.43 -9.64 -1.19
C GLY A 26 5.34 -8.58 -1.33
N ILE A 27 5.69 -7.35 -0.96
CA ILE A 27 4.85 -6.15 -1.13
C ILE A 27 5.57 -5.22 -2.09
N THR A 28 4.88 -4.79 -3.15
CA THR A 28 5.41 -3.85 -4.15
C THR A 28 4.45 -2.68 -4.34
N VAL A 29 4.98 -1.54 -4.79
CA VAL A 29 4.14 -0.45 -5.31
C VAL A 29 4.00 -0.68 -6.80
N PHE A 30 2.76 -0.68 -7.28
CA PHE A 30 2.42 -0.79 -8.68
C PHE A 30 1.80 0.51 -9.17
N GLU A 31 2.13 0.91 -10.39
CA GLU A 31 1.57 2.11 -11.00
C GLU A 31 0.91 1.75 -12.35
N PRO A 32 -0.39 1.99 -12.54
CA PRO A 32 -1.15 1.49 -13.69
C PRO A 32 -0.90 2.25 -15.01
N HIS A 33 0.30 2.81 -15.21
CA HIS A 33 0.63 3.64 -16.37
C HIS A 33 0.95 2.83 -17.63
N GLU A 34 1.22 1.54 -17.50
CA GLU A 34 1.52 0.66 -18.63
C GLU A 34 0.28 -0.16 -19.00
N GLU A 35 -0.37 0.24 -20.10
CA GLU A 35 -1.39 -0.57 -20.79
C GLU A 35 -0.80 -1.96 -21.10
N GLY A 36 -1.17 -2.96 -20.30
CA GLY A 36 -0.76 -4.36 -20.51
C GLY A 36 -0.18 -5.07 -19.28
N PHE A 37 0.10 -4.37 -18.19
CA PHE A 37 0.64 -5.01 -16.98
C PHE A 37 -0.50 -5.46 -16.06
N GLN A 38 -0.95 -6.71 -16.23
CA GLN A 38 -1.78 -7.39 -15.23
C GLN A 38 -0.85 -7.86 -14.12
N SER A 39 -0.91 -7.23 -12.95
CA SER A 39 -0.27 -7.80 -11.77
C SER A 39 -1.05 -9.04 -11.37
N ASP A 40 -0.40 -10.21 -11.31
CA ASP A 40 -0.95 -11.44 -10.72
C ASP A 40 -1.10 -11.33 -9.18
N GLY A 41 -0.83 -10.14 -8.64
CA GLY A 41 -0.89 -9.85 -7.22
C GLY A 41 -2.23 -9.34 -6.73
N ILE A 42 -2.38 -9.39 -5.41
CA ILE A 42 -3.57 -8.88 -4.72
C ILE A 42 -3.37 -7.39 -4.45
N SER A 43 -4.24 -6.53 -5.01
CA SER A 43 -4.28 -5.12 -4.64
C SER A 43 -4.67 -4.99 -3.17
N VAL A 44 -3.75 -4.46 -2.38
CA VAL A 44 -3.88 -4.31 -0.93
C VAL A 44 -4.58 -3.00 -0.60
N VAL A 45 -4.10 -1.89 -1.20
CA VAL A 45 -4.62 -0.55 -0.96
C VAL A 45 -4.13 0.41 -2.05
N THR A 46 -5.00 1.32 -2.49
CA THR A 46 -4.58 2.40 -3.41
C THR A 46 -3.95 3.56 -2.63
N ARG A 47 -3.17 4.41 -3.31
CA ARG A 47 -2.65 5.65 -2.70
C ARG A 47 -3.77 6.54 -2.17
N GLU A 48 -4.88 6.64 -2.89
CA GLU A 48 -6.06 7.42 -2.44
C GLU A 48 -6.64 6.85 -1.16
N GLN A 49 -6.90 5.54 -1.11
CA GLN A 49 -7.41 4.88 0.10
C GLN A 49 -6.46 4.98 1.29
N LEU A 50 -5.14 4.86 1.04
CA LEU A 50 -4.13 5.07 2.07
C LEU A 50 -4.17 6.51 2.59
N SER A 51 -4.29 7.48 1.70
CA SER A 51 -4.39 8.89 2.06
C SER A 51 -5.64 9.17 2.91
N GLU A 52 -6.78 8.55 2.60
CA GLU A 52 -8.02 8.68 3.37
C GLU A 52 -7.95 8.01 4.75
N ARG A 53 -7.18 6.92 4.88
CA ARG A 53 -6.97 6.23 6.16
C ARG A 53 -6.00 6.94 7.08
N LEU A 54 -5.11 7.77 6.53
CA LEU A 54 -4.15 8.51 7.32
C LEU A 54 -4.80 9.78 7.89
N PRO A 55 -4.67 10.07 9.19
CA PRO A 55 -5.19 11.29 9.81
C PRO A 55 -4.69 12.56 9.12
N SER A 56 -3.43 12.55 8.67
CA SER A 56 -2.78 13.65 7.94
C SER A 56 -3.16 13.76 6.47
N GLY A 57 -4.06 12.92 5.95
CA GLY A 57 -4.50 12.97 4.55
C GLY A 57 -3.37 12.72 3.55
N GLY A 58 -2.38 11.89 3.89
CA GLY A 58 -1.26 11.52 3.02
C GLY A 58 -0.27 12.63 2.63
N LYS A 59 -0.51 13.89 3.00
CA LYS A 59 0.36 15.04 2.63
C LYS A 59 1.71 15.05 3.34
N SER A 60 1.71 14.72 4.63
CA SER A 60 2.94 14.64 5.44
C SER A 60 2.70 13.72 6.64
N PRO A 61 2.43 12.43 6.41
CA PRO A 61 2.18 11.51 7.51
C PRO A 61 3.43 11.33 8.36
N VAL A 62 3.23 11.28 9.67
CA VAL A 62 4.30 10.94 10.61
C VAL A 62 4.53 9.44 10.64
N GLU A 63 5.73 9.03 11.07
CA GLU A 63 6.14 7.62 11.10
C GLU A 63 5.19 6.72 11.92
N GLY A 64 4.61 7.26 12.99
CA GLY A 64 3.63 6.55 13.80
C GLY A 64 2.33 6.20 13.05
N GLU A 65 1.82 7.12 12.22
CA GLU A 65 0.61 6.87 11.40
C GLU A 65 0.88 5.78 10.36
N LEU A 66 2.04 5.85 9.70
CA LEU A 66 2.45 4.85 8.71
C LEU A 66 2.65 3.48 9.35
N THR A 67 3.23 3.42 10.55
CA THR A 67 3.45 2.15 11.26
C THR A 67 2.12 1.51 11.67
N LEU A 68 1.17 2.29 12.17
CA LEU A 68 -0.17 1.81 12.52
C LEU A 68 -0.94 1.33 11.29
N ALA A 69 -0.93 2.10 10.21
CA ALA A 69 -1.55 1.72 8.95
C ALA A 69 -0.92 0.44 8.37
N ALA A 70 0.41 0.31 8.44
CA ALA A 70 1.13 -0.86 7.96
C ALA A 70 0.81 -2.12 8.76
N ALA A 71 0.70 -2.01 10.09
CA ALA A 71 0.28 -3.13 10.95
C ALA A 71 -1.15 -3.58 10.63
N SER A 72 -2.08 -2.63 10.50
CA SER A 72 -3.47 -2.90 10.13
C SER A 72 -3.59 -3.58 8.77
N LEU A 73 -2.88 -3.07 7.76
CA LEU A 73 -2.83 -3.68 6.43
C LEU A 73 -2.22 -5.08 6.47
N SER A 74 -1.14 -5.28 7.23
CA SER A 74 -0.50 -6.59 7.38
C SER A 74 -1.46 -7.63 7.98
N GLN A 75 -2.29 -7.24 8.95
CA GLN A 75 -3.31 -8.12 9.53
C GLN A 75 -4.38 -8.48 8.50
N MET A 76 -4.95 -7.50 7.80
CA MET A 76 -5.97 -7.78 6.78
C MET A 76 -5.45 -8.70 5.67
N ILE A 77 -4.20 -8.50 5.24
CA ILE A 77 -3.59 -9.37 4.25
C ILE A 77 -3.40 -10.80 4.79
N ALA A 78 -3.04 -10.94 6.06
CA ALA A 78 -2.94 -12.25 6.69
C ALA A 78 -4.31 -12.95 6.80
N GLU A 79 -5.39 -12.19 6.97
CA GLU A 79 -6.77 -12.73 6.95
C GLU A 79 -7.23 -13.13 5.55
N LEU A 80 -6.79 -12.42 4.51
CA LEU A 80 -7.13 -12.70 3.11
C LEU A 80 -6.33 -13.88 2.51
N GLY A 81 -5.12 -14.12 3.02
CA GLY A 81 -4.24 -15.19 2.56
C GLY A 81 -4.21 -16.44 3.46
N GLY A 82 -5.12 -16.53 4.44
CA GLY A 82 -5.26 -17.65 5.38
C GLY A 82 -6.15 -18.77 4.87
#